data_AF-A0A0D2A1W8-F1
#
_entry.id   AF-A0A0D2A1W8-F1
#
_cell.length_a   1.000
_cell.length_b   1.000
_cell.length_c   1.000
_cell.angle_alpha   90.00
_cell.angle_beta   90.00
_cell.angle_gamma   90.00
#
_symmetry.space_group_name_H-M   'P 1'
#
loop_
_entity.id
_entity.type
_entity.pdbx_description
1 polymer ?
#
loop_
_entity_poly.entity_id
_entity_poly.type
_entity_poly.pdbx_seq_one_letter_code
_entity_poly.pdbx_strand_id
1 'polypeptide(L)'
;MELAIGPPSRMTAGLPLQHPLVVTFSSANKDKEGNAEALRLQDLTGVWAFVSLTNPDMEQNLAPPRIDLLRGQTADSIHPIQQRQEGDDTPVAYATFAGLIITEPGKYRLRINLIDMNALGESLGDERPSADLCSPLLEDQGSGAGKVLRVLHSPTVDVVEDGQRQHVFDEAELNNAKSRLRSIGVDC
;
A
#
# COMPACT_ATOMS: atom_id res chain seq x y z
N MET A 1 -6.47 -4.81 -6.50
CA MET A 1 -5.89 -4.38 -5.21
C MET A 1 -7.06 -4.12 -4.28
N GLU A 2 -7.12 -4.85 -3.18
CA GLU A 2 -8.21 -4.78 -2.22
C GLU A 2 -7.65 -4.85 -0.79
N LEU A 3 -8.44 -4.39 0.18
CA LEU A 3 -8.09 -4.44 1.60
C LEU A 3 -8.71 -5.72 2.17
N ALA A 4 -7.88 -6.75 2.39
CA ALA A 4 -8.34 -8.02 2.93
C ALA A 4 -8.57 -7.93 4.44
N ILE A 5 -7.66 -7.27 5.17
CA ILE A 5 -7.87 -6.85 6.56
C ILE A 5 -7.68 -5.35 6.62
N GLY A 6 -8.78 -4.64 6.89
CA GLY A 6 -8.80 -3.19 7.00
C GLY A 6 -8.58 -2.68 8.42
N PRO A 7 -8.40 -1.36 8.58
CA PRO A 7 -8.35 -0.77 9.90
C PRO A 7 -9.72 -0.94 10.58
N PRO A 8 -9.74 -1.04 11.92
CA PRO A 8 -10.99 -1.03 12.67
C PRO A 8 -11.71 0.31 12.48
N SER A 9 -13.03 0.32 12.64
CA SER A 9 -13.83 1.54 12.51
C SER A 9 -13.46 2.59 13.56
N ARG A 10 -12.98 2.12 14.72
CA ARG A 10 -12.47 2.95 15.80
C ARG A 10 -11.14 2.42 16.32
N MET A 11 -10.16 3.33 16.44
CA MET A 11 -8.83 3.06 16.99
C MET A 11 -8.56 3.91 18.23
N THR A 12 -7.68 3.43 19.10
CA THR A 12 -7.15 4.23 20.21
C THR A 12 -5.84 4.89 19.82
N ALA A 13 -5.73 6.19 20.04
CA ALA A 13 -4.52 6.96 19.80
C ALA A 13 -3.33 6.36 20.58
N GLY A 14 -2.19 6.23 19.92
CA GLY A 14 -0.95 5.74 20.53
C GLY A 14 -0.85 4.23 20.73
N LEU A 15 -1.91 3.46 20.47
CA LEU A 15 -1.87 1.99 20.55
C LEU A 15 -1.60 1.35 19.18
N PRO A 16 -0.73 0.31 19.12
CA PRO A 16 -0.52 -0.42 17.87
C PRO A 16 -1.77 -1.21 17.50
N LEU A 17 -2.01 -1.34 16.19
CA LEU A 17 -3.01 -2.26 15.68
C LEU A 17 -2.69 -3.69 16.13
N GLN A 18 -3.66 -4.34 16.75
CA GLN A 18 -3.55 -5.74 17.20
C GLN A 18 -3.53 -6.73 16.03
N HIS A 19 -4.11 -6.34 14.90
CA HIS A 19 -4.14 -7.12 13.67
C HIS A 19 -3.49 -6.33 12.55
N PRO A 20 -2.63 -6.96 11.73
CA PRO A 20 -1.98 -6.28 10.63
C PRO A 20 -3.00 -5.85 9.58
N LEU A 21 -2.75 -4.73 8.91
CA LEU A 21 -3.47 -4.45 7.67
C LEU A 21 -2.92 -5.36 6.59
N VAL A 22 -3.81 -5.98 5.84
CA VAL A 22 -3.43 -6.90 4.76
C VAL A 22 -4.06 -6.41 3.48
N VAL A 23 -3.23 -6.20 2.46
CA VAL A 23 -3.64 -5.80 1.12
C VAL A 23 -3.35 -6.95 0.18
N THR A 24 -4.33 -7.33 -0.62
CA THR A 24 -4.20 -8.38 -1.64
C THR A 24 -4.25 -7.78 -3.05
N PHE A 25 -3.51 -8.42 -3.95
CA PHE A 25 -3.36 -7.99 -5.34
C PHE A 25 -3.83 -9.12 -6.24
N SER A 26 -4.85 -8.86 -7.07
CA SER A 26 -5.35 -9.79 -8.08
C SER A 26 -4.84 -9.43 -9.46
N SER A 27 -4.67 -10.44 -10.32
CA SER A 27 -4.29 -10.27 -11.72
C SER A 27 -5.53 -9.97 -12.56
N ALA A 28 -5.64 -8.75 -13.09
CA ALA A 28 -6.70 -8.40 -13.99
C ALA A 28 -6.46 -9.04 -15.37
N ASN A 29 -6.90 -10.29 -15.55
CA ASN A 29 -6.96 -10.94 -16.85
C ASN A 29 -8.33 -10.71 -17.50
N LYS A 30 -8.77 -9.44 -17.73
CA LYS A 30 -10.01 -9.26 -18.50
C LYS A 30 -10.33 -7.93 -19.17
N ASP A 31 -9.36 -7.11 -19.53
CA ASP A 31 -9.63 -6.05 -20.52
C ASP A 31 -8.88 -6.33 -21.82
N LYS A 32 -9.63 -6.93 -22.75
CA LYS A 32 -9.40 -6.74 -24.18
C LYS A 32 -9.59 -5.26 -24.48
N GLU A 33 -8.79 -4.78 -25.44
CA GLU A 33 -8.83 -3.44 -26.04
C GLU A 33 -8.13 -2.33 -25.25
N GLY A 34 -6.87 -2.13 -25.65
CA GLY A 34 -6.39 -0.82 -26.07
C GLY A 34 -6.29 0.22 -24.98
N ASN A 35 -5.08 0.35 -24.43
CA ASN A 35 -4.60 1.44 -23.58
C ASN A 35 -4.83 1.27 -22.07
N ALA A 36 -3.98 0.46 -21.43
CA ALA A 36 -3.49 0.72 -20.07
C ALA A 36 -2.48 -0.37 -19.67
N GLU A 37 -1.49 0.03 -18.89
CA GLU A 37 -0.46 -0.81 -18.28
C GLU A 37 -1.07 -2.00 -17.51
N ALA A 38 -1.32 -3.10 -18.23
CA ALA A 38 -1.53 -4.40 -17.61
C ALA A 38 -0.21 -4.80 -16.96
N LEU A 39 -0.02 -4.34 -15.71
CA LEU A 39 1.01 -4.81 -14.80
C LEU A 39 1.05 -6.33 -14.90
N ARG A 40 2.05 -6.84 -15.61
CA ARG A 40 2.35 -8.26 -15.57
C ARG A 40 2.90 -8.49 -14.17
N LEU A 41 2.01 -8.85 -13.25
CA LEU A 41 2.30 -9.22 -11.85
C LEU A 41 3.26 -10.43 -11.74
N GLN A 42 3.88 -10.87 -12.85
CA GLN A 42 4.90 -11.90 -12.91
C GLN A 42 6.27 -11.38 -12.49
N ASP A 43 6.51 -10.07 -12.54
CA ASP A 43 7.71 -9.46 -11.95
C ASP A 43 7.32 -8.42 -10.89
N LEU A 44 7.08 -8.89 -9.67
CA LEU A 44 6.83 -8.07 -8.49
C LEU A 44 8.12 -7.71 -7.76
N THR A 45 9.28 -8.08 -8.31
CA THR A 45 10.56 -7.66 -7.74
C THR A 45 10.65 -6.14 -7.85
N GLY A 46 11.16 -5.48 -6.81
CA GLY A 46 11.24 -4.01 -6.78
C GLY A 46 9.90 -3.28 -6.62
N VAL A 47 8.77 -3.98 -6.47
CA VAL A 47 7.48 -3.37 -6.14
C VAL A 47 7.28 -3.35 -4.62
N TRP A 48 6.88 -2.20 -4.10
CA TRP A 48 6.67 -1.94 -2.68
C TRP A 48 5.30 -1.31 -2.44
N ALA A 49 4.67 -1.63 -1.32
CA ALA A 49 3.45 -0.99 -0.87
C ALA A 49 3.75 -0.05 0.31
N PHE A 50 3.19 1.15 0.27
CA PHE A 50 3.39 2.20 1.28
C PHE A 50 2.05 2.69 1.83
N VAL A 51 1.92 2.76 3.14
CA VAL A 51 0.77 3.32 3.85
C VAL A 51 1.06 4.77 4.22
N SER A 52 0.13 5.64 3.84
CA SER A 52 0.07 7.03 4.29
C SER A 52 -1.28 7.31 4.96
N LEU A 53 -1.35 8.40 5.71
CA LEU A 53 -2.54 8.86 6.43
C LEU A 53 -3.04 10.16 5.79
N THR A 54 -4.32 10.21 5.43
CA THR A 54 -4.95 11.42 4.87
C THR A 54 -6.08 11.90 5.76
N ASN A 55 -6.55 13.13 5.52
CA ASN A 55 -7.84 13.58 6.02
C ASN A 55 -8.99 12.70 5.45
N PRO A 56 -10.19 12.71 6.07
CA PRO A 56 -11.32 11.90 5.62
C PRO A 56 -11.72 12.17 4.16
N ASP A 57 -11.57 13.41 3.72
CA ASP A 57 -11.91 13.92 2.38
C ASP A 57 -10.82 13.65 1.33
N MET A 58 -9.67 13.10 1.74
CA MET A 58 -8.52 12.74 0.89
C MET A 58 -7.80 13.90 0.19
N GLU A 59 -8.18 15.15 0.49
CA GLU A 59 -7.55 16.35 -0.08
C GLU A 59 -6.12 16.60 0.45
N GLN A 60 -5.82 16.16 1.67
CA GLN A 60 -4.55 16.42 2.34
C GLN A 60 -3.90 15.14 2.86
N ASN A 61 -2.63 14.93 2.46
CA ASN A 61 -1.78 13.92 3.06
C ASN A 61 -1.20 14.45 4.38
N LEU A 62 -1.46 13.73 5.47
CA LEU A 62 -1.06 14.11 6.82
C LEU A 62 0.25 13.42 7.22
N ALA A 63 0.41 12.15 6.88
CA ALA A 63 1.63 11.39 7.18
C ALA A 63 1.96 10.41 6.05
N PRO A 64 3.16 10.50 5.41
CA PRO A 64 4.16 11.57 5.53
C PRO A 64 3.60 12.94 5.08
N PRO A 65 4.07 14.08 5.63
CA PRO A 65 5.37 14.33 6.26
C PRO A 65 5.43 14.15 7.79
N ARG A 66 4.29 14.02 8.47
CA ARG A 66 4.24 13.86 9.94
C ARG A 66 4.63 12.45 10.37
N ILE A 67 5.93 12.21 10.52
CA ILE A 67 6.48 10.91 10.96
C ILE A 67 6.12 10.55 12.41
N ASP A 68 5.72 11.56 13.18
CA ASP A 68 5.23 11.40 14.55
C ASP A 68 3.82 10.81 14.57
N LEU A 69 2.98 11.18 13.60
CA LEU A 69 1.54 10.86 13.55
C LEU A 69 1.24 9.42 13.15
N LEU A 70 1.93 8.89 12.13
CA LEU A 70 1.80 7.49 11.68
C LEU A 70 3.14 6.78 11.89
N ARG A 71 3.16 5.83 12.83
CA ARG A 71 4.34 5.03 13.19
C ARG A 71 4.11 3.55 12.94
N GLY A 72 5.18 2.76 13.05
CA GLY A 72 5.16 1.32 12.82
C GLY A 72 5.65 0.96 11.42
N GLN A 73 5.25 -0.21 10.91
CA GLN A 73 5.62 -0.66 9.57
C GLN A 73 4.70 -0.01 8.53
N THR A 74 5.13 1.12 7.97
CA THR A 74 4.40 1.86 6.93
C THR A 74 4.76 1.46 5.51
N ALA A 75 5.72 0.57 5.34
CA ALA A 75 6.14 0.06 4.04
C ALA A 75 6.35 -1.45 4.11
N ASP A 76 5.98 -2.16 3.04
CA ASP A 76 6.21 -3.59 2.90
C ASP A 76 6.49 -3.97 1.45
N SER A 77 7.26 -5.03 1.26
CA SER A 77 7.49 -5.61 -0.07
C SER A 77 6.26 -6.39 -0.52
N ILE A 78 6.09 -6.57 -1.82
CA ILE A 78 5.02 -7.44 -2.32
C ILE A 78 5.44 -8.92 -2.22
N HIS A 79 4.62 -9.70 -1.50
CA HIS A 79 4.84 -11.13 -1.29
C HIS A 79 3.97 -11.96 -2.25
N PRO A 80 4.57 -12.83 -3.08
CA PRO A 80 3.81 -13.67 -3.99
C PRO A 80 3.05 -14.76 -3.23
N ILE A 81 1.84 -15.07 -3.69
CA ILE A 81 1.05 -16.19 -3.18
C ILE A 81 1.45 -17.44 -3.98
N GLN A 82 2.11 -18.39 -3.31
CA GLN A 82 2.63 -19.61 -3.96
C GLN A 82 1.51 -20.61 -4.32
N GLN A 83 0.34 -20.46 -3.73
CA GLN A 83 -0.78 -21.37 -3.95
C GLN A 83 -1.48 -21.03 -5.27
N ARG A 84 -1.27 -21.86 -6.30
CA ARG A 84 -2.06 -21.82 -7.53
C ARG A 84 -3.51 -22.15 -7.21
N GLN A 85 -4.34 -21.14 -6.98
CA GLN A 85 -5.78 -21.31 -7.09
C GLN A 85 -6.18 -21.01 -8.53
N GLU A 86 -6.96 -21.92 -9.11
CA GLU A 86 -7.46 -21.81 -10.47
C GLU A 86 -8.73 -20.95 -10.43
N GLY A 87 -8.60 -19.68 -10.83
CA GLY A 87 -9.71 -18.73 -10.87
C GLY A 87 -9.25 -17.31 -11.23
N ASP A 88 -9.99 -16.64 -12.14
CA ASP A 88 -9.64 -15.33 -12.71
C ASP A 88 -9.53 -14.20 -11.66
N ASP A 89 -10.14 -14.34 -10.48
CA ASP A 89 -10.17 -13.31 -9.44
C ASP A 89 -9.33 -13.64 -8.19
N THR A 90 -8.46 -14.64 -8.27
CA THR A 90 -7.64 -15.02 -7.11
C THR A 90 -6.55 -13.98 -6.85
N PRO A 91 -6.35 -13.54 -5.59
CA PRO A 91 -5.13 -12.86 -5.18
C PRO A 91 -3.88 -13.62 -5.60
N VAL A 92 -2.96 -12.95 -6.29
CA VAL A 92 -1.66 -13.48 -6.71
C VAL A 92 -0.51 -12.99 -5.82
N ALA A 93 -0.73 -11.92 -5.06
CA ALA A 93 0.23 -11.39 -4.11
C ALA A 93 -0.45 -10.67 -2.94
N TYR A 94 0.32 -10.37 -1.89
CA TYR A 94 -0.13 -9.62 -0.73
C TYR A 94 0.98 -8.73 -0.14
N ALA A 95 0.57 -7.78 0.70
CA ALA A 95 1.45 -6.95 1.53
C ALA A 95 0.83 -6.81 2.92
N THR A 96 1.68 -6.70 3.95
CA THR A 96 1.28 -6.68 5.35
C THR A 96 1.88 -5.48 6.10
N PHE A 97 1.04 -4.79 6.88
CA PHE A 97 1.47 -3.65 7.68
C PHE A 97 1.17 -3.92 9.15
N ALA A 98 2.15 -4.48 9.85
CA ALA A 98 2.04 -4.83 11.25
C ALA A 98 2.41 -3.65 12.17
N GLY A 99 1.77 -3.59 13.34
CA GLY A 99 2.14 -2.64 14.39
C GLY A 99 2.00 -1.16 14.01
N LEU A 100 1.10 -0.84 13.07
CA LEU A 100 0.78 0.55 12.75
C LEU A 100 0.17 1.25 13.97
N ILE A 101 0.62 2.48 14.23
CA ILE A 101 0.17 3.33 15.34
C ILE A 101 -0.21 4.69 14.77
N ILE A 102 -1.41 5.18 15.10
CA ILE A 102 -1.80 6.58 14.91
C ILE A 102 -1.73 7.26 16.26
N THR A 103 -0.86 8.26 16.43
CA THR A 103 -0.55 8.80 17.77
C THR A 103 -1.49 9.88 18.25
N GLU A 104 -2.24 10.51 17.36
CA GLU A 104 -3.15 11.61 17.70
C GLU A 104 -4.61 11.23 17.45
N PRO A 105 -5.53 11.70 18.30
CA PRO A 105 -6.96 11.53 18.07
C PRO A 105 -7.43 12.38 16.90
N GLY A 106 -8.39 11.86 16.15
CA GLY A 106 -8.94 12.51 14.96
C GLY A 106 -9.61 11.53 14.01
N LYS A 107 -10.15 12.05 12.92
CA LYS A 107 -10.72 11.22 11.85
C LYS A 107 -9.74 11.16 10.69
N TYR A 108 -9.42 9.95 10.26
CA TYR A 108 -8.40 9.73 9.25
C TYR A 108 -8.84 8.69 8.22
N ARG A 109 -8.11 8.64 7.11
CA ARG A 109 -8.20 7.57 6.13
C ARG A 109 -6.80 7.06 5.83
N LEU A 110 -6.62 5.74 5.75
CA LEU A 110 -5.37 5.14 5.32
C LEU A 110 -5.37 5.05 3.79
N ARG A 111 -4.25 5.42 3.19
CA ARG A 111 -4.01 5.37 1.76
C ARG A 111 -2.83 4.45 1.51
N ILE A 112 -3.04 3.40 0.75
CA ILE A 112 -2.02 2.43 0.35
C ILE A 112 -1.61 2.73 -1.09
N ASN A 113 -0.33 3.02 -1.29
CA ASN A 113 0.27 3.30 -2.59
C ASN A 113 1.16 2.13 -2.98
N LEU A 114 0.95 1.60 -4.18
CA LEU A 114 1.84 0.62 -4.78
C LEU A 114 2.86 1.38 -5.63
N ILE A 115 4.15 1.16 -5.39
CA ILE A 115 5.25 1.86 -6.06
C ILE A 115 6.18 0.85 -6.70
N ASP A 116 6.47 1.05 -7.98
CA ASP A 116 7.51 0.33 -8.71
C ASP A 116 8.83 1.10 -8.62
N MET A 117 9.81 0.50 -7.94
CA MET A 117 11.16 1.05 -7.83
C MET A 117 12.04 0.70 -9.04
N ASN A 118 11.66 -0.29 -9.85
CA ASN A 118 12.40 -0.72 -11.04
C ASN A 118 12.12 0.13 -12.27
N ALA A 119 11.02 0.89 -12.27
CA ALA A 119 10.68 1.84 -13.35
C ALA A 119 11.77 2.89 -13.64
N LEU A 120 12.76 3.04 -12.75
CA LEU A 120 13.94 3.89 -12.94
C LEU A 120 14.94 3.33 -13.98
N GLY A 121 14.93 2.01 -14.23
CA GLY A 121 15.91 1.35 -15.11
C GLY A 121 15.55 1.35 -16.59
N GLU A 122 14.27 1.45 -16.94
CA GLU A 122 13.81 1.35 -18.34
C GLU A 122 13.85 2.70 -19.09
N SER A 123 13.96 3.82 -18.37
CA SER A 123 13.97 5.16 -18.99
C SER A 123 15.36 5.67 -19.42
N LEU A 124 16.43 4.87 -19.24
CA LEU A 124 17.79 5.22 -19.68
C LEU A 124 18.24 4.44 -20.93
N GLY A 125 17.28 3.94 -21.71
CA GLY A 125 17.53 3.26 -22.98
C GLY A 125 17.33 4.17 -24.19
N ASP A 126 18.46 4.60 -24.78
CA ASP A 126 18.65 5.06 -26.16
C ASP A 126 18.77 6.58 -26.43
N GLU A 127 19.70 7.26 -25.76
CA GLU A 127 20.47 8.32 -26.43
C GLU A 127 21.96 8.11 -26.17
N ARG A 128 22.68 7.73 -27.24
CA ARG A 128 24.15 7.67 -27.26
C ARG A 128 24.71 9.03 -26.80
N PRO A 129 25.58 9.10 -25.78
CA PRO A 129 26.24 10.34 -25.45
C PRO A 129 27.26 10.66 -26.54
N SER A 130 26.85 11.52 -27.46
CA SER A 130 27.78 12.29 -28.27
C SER A 130 28.51 13.19 -27.29
N ALA A 131 29.80 12.91 -27.06
CA ALA A 131 30.66 13.76 -26.26
C ALA A 131 30.72 15.13 -26.93
N ASP A 132 29.95 16.10 -26.44
CA ASP A 132 30.27 17.53 -26.52
C ASP A 132 29.23 18.38 -25.76
N LEU A 133 29.77 19.41 -25.10
CA LEU A 133 29.11 20.57 -24.47
C LEU A 133 28.70 20.46 -22.98
N CYS A 134 29.66 20.88 -22.14
CA CYS A 134 29.40 21.54 -20.86
C CYS A 134 28.36 22.66 -20.98
N SER A 135 27.33 22.64 -20.13
CA SER A 135 26.66 23.83 -19.61
C SER A 135 26.06 23.51 -18.24
N PRO A 136 26.25 24.37 -17.21
CA PRO A 136 25.64 24.18 -15.91
C PRO A 136 24.31 24.95 -15.89
N LEU A 137 23.20 24.24 -16.04
CA LEU A 137 21.87 24.78 -15.74
C LEU A 137 21.22 23.91 -14.67
N LEU A 138 20.97 24.58 -13.55
CA LEU A 138 20.21 24.10 -12.40
C LEU A 138 18.79 23.75 -12.85
N GLU A 139 18.57 22.47 -13.15
CA GLU A 139 17.23 21.90 -13.10
C GLU A 139 17.20 20.84 -12.00
N ASP A 140 16.51 21.21 -10.93
CA ASP A 140 15.99 20.33 -9.89
C ASP A 140 14.95 19.39 -10.50
N GLN A 141 15.39 18.51 -11.40
CA GLN A 141 14.64 17.32 -11.76
C GLN A 141 15.02 16.29 -10.70
N GLY A 142 14.08 16.03 -9.78
CA GLY A 142 14.10 14.86 -8.90
C GLY A 142 14.03 13.57 -9.71
N SER A 143 15.10 13.29 -10.44
CA SER A 143 15.35 12.08 -11.20
C SER A 143 15.77 11.01 -10.21
N GLY A 144 14.80 10.22 -9.74
CA GLY A 144 15.08 9.12 -8.81
C GLY A 144 13.94 8.60 -7.95
N ALA A 145 12.71 9.11 -8.07
CA ALA A 145 11.59 8.60 -7.27
C ALA A 145 10.82 7.51 -8.05
N GLY A 146 10.56 6.34 -7.42
CA GLY A 146 9.82 5.24 -8.03
C GLY A 146 8.42 5.64 -8.52
N LYS A 147 7.85 4.85 -9.45
CA LYS A 147 6.57 5.14 -10.11
C LYS A 147 5.40 4.61 -9.28
N VAL A 148 4.43 5.47 -8.96
CA VAL A 148 3.17 5.03 -8.32
C VAL A 148 2.30 4.29 -9.35
N LEU A 149 2.04 3.02 -9.09
CA LEU A 149 1.26 2.13 -9.94
C LEU A 149 -0.25 2.20 -9.66
N ARG A 150 -0.62 2.11 -8.37
CA ARG A 150 -2.03 2.06 -7.93
C ARG A 150 -2.16 2.65 -6.53
N VAL A 151 -3.37 3.12 -6.23
CA VAL A 151 -3.73 3.67 -4.92
C VAL A 151 -5.02 3.02 -4.42
N LEU A 152 -5.05 2.61 -3.16
CA LEU A 152 -6.23 2.09 -2.45
C LEU A 152 -6.45 2.94 -1.21
N HIS A 153 -7.71 3.19 -0.89
CA HIS A 153 -8.09 3.95 0.29
C HIS A 153 -8.94 3.08 1.22
N SER A 154 -8.65 3.10 2.52
CA SER A 154 -9.49 2.47 3.53
C SER A 154 -10.79 3.25 3.72
N PRO A 155 -11.80 2.69 4.43
CA PRO A 155 -12.83 3.48 5.08
C PRO A 155 -12.26 4.50 6.06
N THR A 156 -13.07 5.49 6.45
CA THR A 156 -12.69 6.46 7.49
C THR A 156 -12.61 5.78 8.84
N VAL A 157 -11.56 6.10 9.60
CA VAL A 157 -11.28 5.58 10.94
C VAL A 157 -11.40 6.70 11.95
N ASP A 158 -12.10 6.42 13.06
CA ASP A 158 -12.23 7.32 14.21
C ASP A 158 -11.15 6.98 15.25
N VAL A 159 -10.15 7.84 15.43
CA VAL A 159 -9.09 7.66 16.42
C VAL A 159 -9.44 8.47 17.66
N VAL A 160 -9.64 7.77 18.78
CA VAL A 160 -10.09 8.36 20.05
C VAL A 160 -8.96 8.34 21.09
N GLU A 161 -9.05 9.23 22.08
CA GLU A 161 -8.13 9.24 23.23
C GLU A 161 -8.28 7.98 24.10
N ASP A 162 -7.29 7.78 24.98
CA ASP A 162 -6.95 6.62 25.81
C ASP A 162 -8.04 6.14 26.82
N GLY A 163 -9.30 6.53 26.60
CA GLY A 163 -10.46 6.10 27.40
C GLY A 163 -10.96 4.69 27.06
N GLN A 164 -10.64 4.16 25.88
CA GLN A 164 -10.97 2.79 25.46
C GLN A 164 -9.66 2.05 25.15
N ARG A 165 -9.30 1.03 25.96
CA ARG A 165 -8.02 0.30 25.84
C ARG A 165 -7.96 -0.71 24.69
N GLN A 166 -8.93 -0.70 23.78
CA GLN A 166 -9.02 -1.68 22.70
C GLN A 166 -9.63 -1.04 21.46
N HIS A 167 -9.10 -1.42 20.31
CA HIS A 167 -9.68 -1.11 19.00
C HIS A 167 -11.00 -1.86 18.82
N VAL A 168 -11.95 -1.26 18.10
CA VAL A 168 -13.26 -1.88 17.85
C VAL A 168 -13.26 -2.52 16.47
N PHE A 169 -13.06 -3.84 16.43
CA PHE A 169 -13.18 -4.65 15.23
C PHE A 169 -14.55 -5.33 15.16
N ASP A 170 -15.06 -5.52 13.94
CA ASP A 170 -16.07 -6.54 13.70
C ASP A 170 -15.36 -7.91 13.69
N GLU A 171 -15.51 -8.67 14.78
CA GLU A 171 -14.85 -9.97 14.93
C GLU A 171 -15.28 -10.98 13.85
N ALA A 172 -16.52 -10.91 13.37
CA ALA A 172 -17.02 -11.83 12.35
C ALA A 172 -16.37 -11.54 11.00
N GLU A 173 -16.28 -10.26 10.62
CA GLU A 173 -15.60 -9.82 9.40
C GLU A 173 -14.10 -10.16 9.45
N LEU A 174 -13.43 -9.86 10.57
CA LEU A 174 -12.02 -10.15 10.76
C LEU A 174 -11.71 -11.65 10.69
N ASN A 175 -12.51 -12.49 11.36
CA ASN A 175 -12.29 -13.94 11.34
C ASN A 175 -12.55 -14.53 9.95
N ASN A 176 -13.54 -14.00 9.22
CA ASN A 176 -13.77 -14.37 7.82
C ASN A 176 -12.57 -14.00 6.95
N ALA A 177 -12.08 -12.77 7.06
CA ALA A 177 -10.88 -12.31 6.35
C ALA A 177 -9.66 -13.18 6.63
N LYS A 178 -9.38 -13.49 7.91
CA LYS A 178 -8.30 -14.41 8.30
C LYS A 178 -8.47 -15.80 7.72
N SER A 179 -9.68 -16.34 7.71
CA SER A 179 -9.96 -17.65 7.11
C SER A 179 -9.72 -17.65 5.60
N ARG A 180 -10.07 -16.56 4.90
CA ARG A 180 -9.82 -16.39 3.46
C ARG A 180 -8.33 -16.24 3.16
N LEU A 181 -7.59 -15.48 3.97
CA LEU A 181 -6.15 -15.33 3.83
C LEU A 181 -5.40 -16.64 4.09
N ARG A 182 -5.83 -17.41 5.11
CA ARG A 182 -5.24 -18.72 5.39
C ARG A 182 -5.49 -19.73 4.26
N SER A 183 -6.64 -19.66 3.58
CA SER A 183 -6.94 -20.57 2.46
C SER A 183 -6.09 -20.30 1.20
N ILE A 184 -5.47 -19.12 1.10
CA ILE A 184 -4.49 -18.75 0.07
C ILE A 184 -3.04 -18.79 0.59
N GLY A 185 -2.80 -19.36 1.78
CA GLY A 185 -1.46 -19.53 2.35
C GLY A 185 -0.84 -18.29 2.99
N VAL A 186 -1.63 -17.27 3.31
CA VAL A 186 -1.21 -16.08 4.06
C VAL A 186 -1.51 -16.29 5.55
N ASP A 187 -0.49 -16.17 6.41
CA ASP A 187 -0.63 -16.28 7.87
C ASP A 187 -0.58 -14.89 8.52
N CYS A 188 -1.64 -14.51 9.24
CA CYS A 188 -1.87 -13.16 9.77
C CYS A 188 -2.73 -13.13 11.05
#